data_AF-A0A327RM48-F1
#
_entry.id   AF-A0A327RM48-F1
#
_cell.length_a   1.000
_cell.length_b   1.000
_cell.length_c   1.000
_cell.angle_alpha   90.00
_cell.angle_beta   90.00
_cell.angle_gamma   90.00
#
_symmetry.space_group_name_H-M   'P 1'
#
loop_
_entity.id
_entity.type
_entity.pdbx_description
1 polymer ?
#
loop_
_entity_poly.entity_id
_entity_poly.type
_entity_poly.pdbx_seq_one_letter_code
_entity_poly.pdbx_strand_id
1 'polypeptide(L)' 'MDNKIEVALQYYNLKQKEILNQVNSKSNLTTEQIIDYGQEMAILEYKITALEVAKEN' A
#
# COMPACT_ATOMS: atom_id res chain seq x y z
N MET A 1 -16.96 -13.96 5.06
CA MET A 1 -16.35 -12.66 5.41
C MET A 1 -14.94 -12.62 4.84
N ASP A 2 -14.24 -13.75 4.93
CA ASP A 2 -12.88 -14.02 4.46
C ASP A 2 -12.64 -13.62 3.00
N ASN A 3 -13.57 -13.93 2.10
CA ASN A 3 -13.46 -13.53 0.69
C ASN A 3 -13.40 -11.99 0.52
N LYS A 4 -14.13 -11.21 1.32
CA LYS A 4 -14.08 -9.73 1.26
C LYS A 4 -12.76 -9.18 1.81
N ILE A 5 -12.23 -9.79 2.86
CA ILE A 5 -10.93 -9.43 3.45
C ILE A 5 -9.81 -9.75 2.46
N GLU A 6 -9.86 -10.91 1.80
CA GLU A 6 -8.88 -11.33 0.81
C GLU A 6 -8.89 -10.44 -0.43
N VAL A 7 -10.07 -10.08 -0.95
CA VAL A 7 -10.18 -9.11 -2.06
C VAL A 7 -9.62 -7.74 -1.66
N ALA A 8 -9.88 -7.28 -0.43
CA ALA A 8 -9.33 -6.02 0.06
C ALA A 8 -7.80 -6.06 0.21
N LEU A 9 -7.25 -7.16 0.73
CA LEU A 9 -5.81 -7.38 0.80
C LEU A 9 -5.18 -7.38 -0.59
N GLN A 10 -5.76 -8.08 -1.56
CA GLN A 10 -5.27 -8.06 -2.95
C GLN A 10 -5.28 -6.64 -3.54
N TYR A 11 -6.35 -5.89 -3.31
CA TYR A 11 -6.46 -4.51 -3.78
C TYR A 11 -5.37 -3.60 -3.19
N TYR A 12 -5.17 -3.63 -1.88
CA TYR A 12 -4.18 -2.77 -1.24
C TYR A 12 -2.73 -3.18 -1.55
N ASN A 13 -2.46 -4.49 -1.67
CA ASN A 13 -1.15 -4.97 -2.15
C ASN A 13 -0.87 -4.54 -3.60
N LEU A 14 -1.89 -4.54 -4.47
CA LEU A 14 -1.73 -4.01 -5.83
C LEU A 14 -1.40 -2.51 -5.81
N LYS A 15 -2.09 -1.72 -4.99
CA LYS A 15 -1.83 -0.28 -4.82
C LYS A 15 -0.43 0.00 -4.29
N GLN A 16 0.03 -0.76 -3.31
CA GLN A 16 1.38 -0.67 -2.78
C GLN A 16 2.42 -0.90 -3.88
N LYS A 17 2.21 -1.93 -4.72
CA LYS A 17 3.07 -2.23 -5.87
C LYS A 17 3.04 -1.13 -6.93
N GLU A 18 1.89 -0.51 -7.18
CA GLU A 18 1.79 0.64 -8.10
C GLU A 18 2.65 1.80 -7.60
N ILE A 19 2.59 2.15 -6.31
CA ILE A 19 3.42 3.21 -5.73
C ILE A 19 4.90 2.87 -5.84
N LEU A 20 5.30 1.65 -5.47
CA LEU A 20 6.70 1.22 -5.60
C LEU A 20 7.20 1.31 -7.05
N ASN A 21 6.38 0.88 -8.01
CA ASN A 21 6.74 0.98 -9.42
C ASN A 21 6.86 2.43 -9.89
N GLN A 22 5.94 3.31 -9.47
CA GLN A 22 6.01 4.73 -9.79
C GLN A 22 7.30 5.34 -9.23
N VAL A 23 7.59 5.12 -7.95
CA VAL A 23 8.80 5.63 -7.29
C VAL A 23 10.07 5.11 -7.98
N ASN A 24 10.18 3.79 -8.16
CA ASN A 24 11.38 3.16 -8.72
C ASN A 24 11.58 3.46 -10.22
N SER A 25 10.53 3.82 -10.94
CA SER A 25 10.62 4.21 -12.36
C SER A 25 11.15 5.64 -12.57
N LYS A 26 11.23 6.44 -11.50
CA LYS A 26 11.60 7.86 -11.57
C LYS A 26 13.00 8.07 -10.99
N SER A 27 13.84 8.81 -11.72
CA SER A 27 15.18 9.21 -11.27
C SER A 27 15.26 10.66 -10.77
N ASN A 28 14.13 11.39 -10.82
CA ASN A 28 14.09 12.84 -10.63
C ASN A 28 12.95 13.28 -9.70
N LEU A 29 12.55 12.44 -8.74
CA LEU A 29 11.55 12.82 -7.75
C LEU A 29 12.07 13.96 -6.88
N THR A 30 11.20 14.93 -6.61
CA THR A 30 11.47 15.97 -5.62
C THR A 30 11.35 15.38 -4.22
N THR A 31 11.94 16.05 -3.22
CA THR A 31 11.79 15.66 -1.82
C THR A 31 10.32 15.63 -1.37
N GLU A 32 9.50 16.58 -1.82
CA GLU A 32 8.05 16.58 -1.55
C GLU A 32 7.38 15.32 -2.11
N GLN A 33 7.65 14.96 -3.37
CA GLN A 33 7.08 13.76 -3.97
C GLN A 33 7.49 12.49 -3.22
N ILE A 34 8.74 12.40 -2.76
CA ILE A 34 9.21 11.27 -1.97
C ILE A 34 8.46 11.19 -0.64
N ILE A 35 8.24 12.33 0.03
CA ILE A 35 7.48 12.40 1.28
C ILE A 35 6.03 11.96 1.04
N ASP A 36 5.39 12.47 -0.02
CA ASP A 36 4.00 12.15 -0.35
C ASP A 36 3.82 10.65 -0.62
N TYR A 37 4.68 10.05 -1.45
CA TYR A 37 4.64 8.60 -1.69
C TYR A 37 4.88 7.79 -0.41
N GLY A 38 5.79 8.26 0.46
CA GLY A 38 6.04 7.62 1.76
C GLY A 38 4.82 7.66 2.68
N GLN A 39 4.09 8.77 2.71
CA GLN A 39 2.86 8.90 3.48
C GLN A 39 1.74 8.01 2.93
N GLU A 40 1.58 7.97 1.61
CA GLU A 40 0.59 7.08 0.97
C GLU A 40 0.90 5.61 1.25
N MET A 41 2.18 5.22 1.17
CA MET A 41 2.66 3.88 1.53
C MET A 41 2.31 3.51 2.97
N ALA A 42 2.59 4.41 3.93
CA ALA A 42 2.31 4.16 5.34
C ALA A 42 0.81 3.92 5.62
N ILE A 43 -0.07 4.64 4.92
CA ILE A 43 -1.52 4.43 5.03
C ILE A 43 -1.94 3.06 4.49
N LEU A 44 -1.36 2.62 3.37
CA LEU A 44 -1.64 1.30 2.81
C LEU A 44 -1.17 0.18 3.74
N GLU A 45 0.03 0.28 4.27
CA GLU A 45 0.59 -0.70 5.23
C GLU A 45 -0.31 -0.85 6.45
N TYR A 46 -0.72 0.27 7.06
CA TYR A 46 -1.64 0.25 8.20
C TYR A 46 -2.94 -0.50 7.88
N LYS A 47 -3.52 -0.28 6.69
CA LYS A 47 -4.74 -0.97 6.25
C LYS A 47 -4.52 -2.46 6.00
N ILE A 48 -3.39 -2.82 5.38
CA ILE A 48 -3.01 -4.22 5.14
C ILE A 48 -2.86 -4.94 6.48
N THR A 49 -2.07 -4.39 7.41
CA THR A 49 -1.87 -4.98 8.74
C THR A 49 -3.19 -5.14 9.49
N ALA A 50 -4.07 -4.15 9.46
CA ALA A 50 -5.38 -4.24 10.12
C ALA A 50 -6.25 -5.38 9.52
N LEU A 51 -6.21 -5.57 8.20
CA LEU A 51 -6.93 -6.63 7.51
C LEU A 51 -6.32 -8.02 7.76
N GLU A 52 -4.99 -8.12 7.86
CA GLU A 52 -4.31 -9.38 8.21
C GLU A 52 -4.68 -9.80 9.64
N VAL A 53 -4.62 -8.88 10.60
CA VAL A 53 -5.08 -9.14 11.98
C VAL A 53 -6.54 -9.57 12.00
N ALA A 54 -7.41 -8.92 11.22
CA ALA A 54 -8.82 -9.30 11.12
C ALA A 54 -9.07 -10.62 10.37
N LYS A 55 -8.12 -11.11 9.57
CA LYS A 55 -8.19 -12.41 8.90
C LYS A 55 -7.79 -13.56 9.84
N GLU A 56 -6.87 -13.29 10.77
CA GLU A 56 -6.36 -14.25 11.74
C GLU A 56 -7.26 -14.46 12.97
N ASN A 57 -8.18 -13.53 13.25
CA ASN A 57 -9.13 -13.57 14.38
C ASN A 57 -10.56 -13.81 13.93
#